data_AF-A0A2G1WD97-F1
#
_entry.id   AF-A0A2G1WD97-F1
#
_cell.length_a   1.000
_cell.length_b   1.000
_cell.length_c   1.000
_cell.angle_alpha   90.00
_cell.angle_beta   90.00
_cell.angle_gamma   90.00
#
_symmetry.space_group_name_H-M   'P 1'
#
loop_
_entity.id
_entity.type
_entity.pdbx_description
1 polymer ?
#
loop_
_entity_poly.entity_id
_entity_poly.type
_entity_poly.pdbx_seq_one_letter_code
_entity_poly.pdbx_strand_id
1 'polypeptide(L)'
;MSDVSPQHKDFVAVQWWGSVGGLHGIEPAPKNPGERGAHIVSQYFEAFPGHAVQLEKVLGSEVADHWRNIARGQHLPLEQLPSADRHTTRGQWIRAAYDAAHSPVGE
;
A
#
# COMPACT_ATOMS: atom_id res chain seq x y z
N MET A 1 -9.48 -5.18 2.87
CA MET A 1 -9.55 -4.54 4.20
C MET A 1 -8.23 -4.82 4.89
N SER A 2 -7.42 -3.80 5.11
CA SER A 2 -5.99 -3.96 5.36
C SER A 2 -5.65 -4.50 6.75
N ASP A 3 -4.58 -5.29 6.79
CA ASP A 3 -3.90 -5.96 7.93
C ASP A 3 -3.32 -5.00 9.00
N VAL A 4 -3.86 -3.79 9.12
CA VAL A 4 -3.43 -2.80 10.11
C VAL A 4 -4.50 -2.75 11.19
N SER A 5 -4.11 -2.90 12.45
CA SER A 5 -5.06 -2.83 13.58
C SER A 5 -5.79 -1.48 13.61
N PRO A 6 -7.08 -1.42 13.96
CA PRO A 6 -7.81 -0.16 14.16
C PRO A 6 -7.16 0.78 15.17
N GLN A 7 -6.32 0.29 16.09
CA GLN A 7 -5.57 1.12 17.05
C GLN A 7 -4.27 1.69 16.47
N HIS A 8 -3.86 1.29 15.27
CA HIS A 8 -2.63 1.78 14.66
C HIS A 8 -2.81 3.20 14.12
N LYS A 9 -1.82 4.08 14.32
CA LYS A 9 -1.87 5.48 13.87
C LYS A 9 -2.12 5.64 12.36
N ASP A 10 -1.61 4.72 11.55
CA ASP A 10 -1.73 4.75 10.09
C ASP A 10 -3.01 4.04 9.59
N PHE A 11 -3.87 3.55 10.49
CA PHE A 11 -5.05 2.76 10.11
C PHE A 11 -5.94 3.50 9.11
N VAL A 12 -6.30 4.75 9.41
CA VAL A 12 -7.19 5.55 8.55
C VAL A 12 -6.57 5.81 7.19
N ALA A 13 -5.29 6.22 7.16
CA ALA A 13 -4.56 6.47 5.91
C ALA A 13 -4.49 5.20 5.04
N VAL A 14 -4.27 4.04 5.65
CA VAL A 14 -4.20 2.75 4.97
C VAL A 14 -5.57 2.28 4.46
N GLN A 15 -6.65 2.47 5.22
CA GLN A 15 -8.00 2.12 4.75
C GLN A 15 -8.43 3.04 3.59
N TRP A 16 -8.12 4.34 3.68
CA TRP A 16 -8.38 5.28 2.59
C TRP A 16 -7.60 4.89 1.32
N TRP A 17 -6.28 4.67 1.43
CA TRP A 17 -5.46 4.28 0.28
C TRP A 17 -5.92 2.95 -0.33
N GLY A 18 -6.30 1.99 0.52
CA GLY A 18 -6.89 0.73 0.06
C GLY A 18 -8.22 0.92 -0.69
N SER A 19 -9.05 1.89 -0.28
CA SER A 19 -10.34 2.18 -0.90
C SER A 19 -10.21 2.77 -2.31
N VAL A 20 -9.11 3.47 -2.60
CA VAL A 20 -8.78 3.96 -3.96
C VAL A 20 -8.01 2.92 -4.79
N GLY A 21 -7.91 1.67 -4.31
CA GLY A 21 -7.24 0.57 -5.00
C GLY A 21 -5.72 0.52 -4.79
N GLY A 22 -5.17 1.37 -3.92
CA GLY A 22 -3.73 1.52 -3.70
C GLY A 22 -3.01 0.29 -3.16
N LEU A 23 -3.73 -0.74 -2.70
CA LEU A 23 -3.12 -1.98 -2.20
C LEU A 23 -3.20 -3.13 -3.20
N HIS A 24 -3.76 -2.90 -4.39
CA HIS A 24 -3.78 -3.90 -5.45
C HIS A 24 -2.40 -4.01 -6.11
N GLY A 25 -1.94 -5.23 -6.36
CA GLY A 25 -0.71 -5.48 -7.13
C GLY A 25 0.60 -5.07 -6.45
N ILE A 26 0.61 -4.79 -5.13
CA ILE A 26 1.82 -4.39 -4.39
C ILE A 26 2.83 -5.53 -4.20
N GLU A 27 2.38 -6.77 -4.35
CA GLU A 27 3.22 -7.96 -4.37
C GLU A 27 2.89 -8.73 -5.66
N PRO A 28 3.90 -9.34 -6.30
CA PRO A 28 3.71 -10.05 -7.54
C PRO A 28 2.72 -11.21 -7.35
N ALA A 29 1.83 -11.40 -8.33
CA ALA A 29 1.05 -12.62 -8.37
C ALA A 29 2.02 -13.84 -8.45
N PRO A 30 1.72 -14.94 -7.74
CA PRO A 30 2.52 -16.15 -7.86
C PRO A 30 2.57 -16.58 -9.33
N LYS A 31 3.72 -17.11 -9.74
CA LYS A 31 3.96 -17.51 -11.13
C LYS A 31 2.97 -18.57 -11.62
N ASN A 32 2.43 -19.39 -10.71
CA ASN A 32 1.48 -20.44 -11.02
C ASN A 32 0.08 -20.11 -10.46
N PRO A 33 -0.97 -20.14 -11.30
CA PRO A 33 -2.35 -20.04 -10.83
C PRO A 33 -2.65 -21.15 -9.81
N GLY A 34 -3.13 -20.78 -8.62
CA GLY A 34 -3.50 -21.73 -7.56
C GLY A 34 -2.38 -22.09 -6.58
N GLU A 35 -1.19 -21.48 -6.69
CA GLU A 35 -0.15 -21.58 -5.66
C GLU A 35 -0.66 -20.95 -4.35
N ARG A 36 -0.71 -21.75 -3.28
CA ARG A 36 -1.14 -21.33 -1.94
C ARG A 36 0.10 -21.13 -1.06
N GLY A 37 -0.03 -20.38 0.03
CA GLY A 37 1.03 -20.29 1.06
C GLY A 37 1.39 -21.66 1.63
N ALA A 38 2.40 -21.75 2.50
CA ALA A 38 2.83 -23.05 3.02
C ALA A 38 1.65 -23.83 3.64
N HIS A 39 1.55 -25.11 3.34
CA HIS A 39 0.47 -25.94 3.89
C HIS A 39 0.67 -26.08 5.40
N ILE A 40 -0.34 -25.71 6.18
CA ILE A 40 -0.30 -25.82 7.65
C ILE A 40 -0.93 -27.16 8.06
N VAL A 41 -2.21 -27.38 7.73
CA VAL A 41 -2.96 -28.63 8.00
C VAL A 41 -4.29 -28.67 7.22
N SER A 42 -4.72 -29.85 6.74
CA SER A 42 -6.02 -30.04 6.06
C SER A 42 -6.21 -29.06 4.88
N GLN A 43 -7.28 -28.28 4.83
CA GLN A 43 -7.49 -27.24 3.81
C GLN A 43 -6.85 -25.89 4.20
N TYR A 44 -6.16 -25.81 5.34
CA TYR A 44 -5.50 -24.61 5.81
C TYR A 44 -4.09 -24.49 5.23
N PHE A 45 -3.89 -23.42 4.50
CA PHE A 45 -2.60 -22.96 4.00
C PHE A 45 -2.31 -21.63 4.69
N GLU A 46 -1.05 -21.25 4.81
CA GLU A 46 -0.67 -19.89 5.20
C GLU A 46 -1.42 -18.88 4.34
N ALA A 47 -1.79 -17.76 4.95
CA ALA A 47 -2.38 -16.64 4.24
C ALA A 47 -1.50 -16.31 3.02
N PHE A 48 -2.14 -15.97 1.91
CA PHE A 48 -1.45 -15.67 0.66
C PHE A 48 -0.28 -14.71 0.93
N PRO A 49 0.98 -15.16 0.76
CA PRO A 49 2.12 -14.33 1.10
C PRO A 49 2.05 -13.04 0.29
N GLY A 50 2.17 -11.90 0.97
CA GLY A 50 2.16 -10.60 0.32
C GLY A 50 0.84 -9.81 0.34
N HIS A 51 -0.16 -10.21 1.13
CA HIS A 51 -1.37 -9.39 1.31
C HIS A 51 -1.26 -8.26 2.36
N ALA A 52 -0.18 -8.26 3.16
CA ALA A 52 0.08 -7.19 4.11
C ALA A 52 0.70 -5.98 3.41
N VAL A 53 0.23 -4.78 3.73
CA VAL A 53 0.78 -3.52 3.20
C VAL A 53 2.28 -3.36 3.54
N GLN A 54 2.76 -4.01 4.61
CA GLN A 54 4.15 -3.97 5.08
C GLN A 54 4.64 -2.52 5.23
N LEU A 55 4.05 -1.77 6.16
CA LEU A 55 4.27 -0.32 6.32
C LEU A 55 5.74 0.07 6.48
N GLU A 56 6.55 -0.78 7.09
CA GLU A 56 7.98 -0.55 7.31
C GLU A 56 8.86 -0.96 6.11
N LYS A 57 8.29 -1.64 5.09
CA LYS A 57 9.04 -2.01 3.88
C LYS A 57 9.35 -0.75 3.07
N VAL A 58 10.59 -0.67 2.60
CA VAL A 58 11.01 0.37 1.65
C VAL A 58 10.15 0.27 0.39
N LEU A 59 9.69 1.43 -0.08
CA LEU A 59 8.90 1.54 -1.29
C LEU A 59 9.78 1.23 -2.51
N GLY A 60 9.51 0.09 -3.15
CA GLY A 60 10.15 -0.27 -4.41
C GLY A 60 9.69 0.62 -5.56
N SER A 61 10.54 0.77 -6.58
CA SER A 61 10.25 1.64 -7.74
C SER A 61 8.96 1.26 -8.46
N GLU A 62 8.74 -0.03 -8.73
CA GLU A 62 7.53 -0.50 -9.42
C GLU A 62 6.24 -0.16 -8.65
N VAL A 63 6.27 -0.33 -7.33
CA VAL A 63 5.13 0.03 -6.46
C VAL A 63 4.95 1.55 -6.44
N ALA A 64 6.03 2.32 -6.40
CA ALA A 64 5.97 3.77 -6.43
C ALA A 64 5.38 4.31 -7.74
N ASP A 65 5.77 3.75 -8.89
CA ASP A 65 5.21 4.12 -10.19
C ASP A 65 3.72 3.81 -10.25
N HIS A 66 3.31 2.62 -9.76
CA HIS A 66 1.92 2.25 -9.67
C HIS A 66 1.12 3.21 -8.76
N TRP A 67 1.65 3.51 -7.58
CA TRP A 67 1.02 4.41 -6.62
C TRP A 67 0.96 5.85 -7.11
N ARG A 68 1.97 6.34 -7.82
CA ARG A 68 1.95 7.67 -8.48
C ARG A 68 0.88 7.74 -9.56
N ASN A 69 0.63 6.66 -10.30
CA ASN A 69 -0.46 6.61 -11.28
C ASN A 69 -1.83 6.68 -10.62
N ILE A 70 -2.05 5.96 -9.51
CA ILE A 70 -3.28 6.05 -8.72
C ILE A 70 -3.46 7.47 -8.16
N ALA A 71 -2.41 8.03 -7.56
CA ALA A 71 -2.42 9.39 -7.03
C ALA A 71 -2.77 10.44 -8.09
N ARG A 72 -2.28 10.28 -9.32
CA ARG A 72 -2.65 11.13 -10.45
C ARG A 72 -4.14 11.04 -10.76
N GLY A 73 -4.70 9.83 -10.76
CA GLY A 73 -6.14 9.60 -10.95
C GLY A 73 -7.00 10.17 -9.83
N GLN A 74 -6.44 10.31 -8.63
CA GLN A 74 -7.07 10.97 -7.48
C GLN A 74 -6.78 12.48 -7.41
N HIS A 75 -6.16 13.07 -8.45
CA HIS A 75 -5.81 14.49 -8.53
C HIS A 75 -4.91 14.98 -7.38
N LEU A 76 -4.08 14.10 -6.80
CA LEU A 76 -3.16 14.48 -5.73
C LEU A 76 -1.96 15.27 -6.28
N PRO A 77 -1.43 16.24 -5.52
CA PRO A 77 -0.23 16.98 -5.88
C PRO A 77 1.01 16.06 -5.85
N LEU A 78 1.38 15.51 -7.00
CA LEU A 78 2.45 14.51 -7.14
C LEU A 78 3.84 15.02 -6.72
N GLU A 79 4.03 16.34 -6.65
CA GLU A 79 5.25 16.95 -6.13
C GLU A 79 5.38 16.91 -4.60
N GLN A 80 4.25 16.77 -3.89
CA GLN A 80 4.24 16.62 -2.43
C GLN A 80 4.40 15.16 -1.99
N LEU A 81 4.30 14.22 -2.94
CA LEU A 81 4.42 12.80 -2.66
C LEU A 81 5.91 12.37 -2.65
N PRO A 82 6.34 11.59 -1.64
CA PRO A 82 7.69 11.07 -1.57
C PRO A 82 8.05 10.23 -2.81
N SER A 83 9.32 10.29 -3.21
CA SER A 83 9.86 9.43 -4.25
C SER A 83 10.39 8.12 -3.65
N ALA A 84 10.64 7.13 -4.52
CA ALA A 84 11.23 5.83 -4.13
C ALA A 84 12.75 5.96 -3.93
N ASP A 85 13.17 6.76 -2.95
CA ASP A 85 14.58 7.10 -2.72
C ASP A 85 15.34 6.05 -1.89
N ARG A 86 14.92 4.78 -1.94
CA ARG A 86 15.44 3.64 -1.13
C ARG A 86 15.34 3.80 0.39
N HIS A 87 14.84 4.92 0.89
CA HIS A 87 14.61 5.20 2.32
C HIS A 87 13.12 5.33 2.67
N THR A 88 12.33 5.85 1.74
CA THR A 88 10.88 6.03 1.91
C THR A 88 10.21 4.69 2.14
N THR A 89 9.51 4.54 3.26
CA THR A 89 8.70 3.33 3.51
C THR A 89 7.31 3.44 2.89
N ARG A 90 6.66 2.29 2.66
CA ARG A 90 5.27 2.23 2.20
C ARG A 90 4.33 3.02 3.12
N GLY A 91 4.50 2.93 4.43
CA GLY A 91 3.69 3.67 5.40
C GLY A 91 3.96 5.17 5.40
N GLN A 92 5.20 5.62 5.15
CA GLN A 92 5.50 7.04 4.97
C GLN A 92 4.82 7.61 3.72
N TRP A 93 4.87 6.87 2.61
CA TRP A 93 4.25 7.29 1.37
C TRP A 93 2.72 7.37 1.48
N ILE A 94 2.07 6.35 2.07
CA ILE A 94 0.61 6.33 2.29
C ILE A 94 0.17 7.50 3.16
N ARG A 95 0.92 7.82 4.23
CA ARG A 95 0.64 9.00 5.05
C ARG A 95 0.71 10.29 4.25
N ALA A 96 1.78 10.49 3.50
CA ALA A 96 1.91 11.69 2.67
C ALA A 96 0.79 11.81 1.62
N ALA A 97 0.36 10.70 1.02
CA ALA A 97 -0.77 10.69 0.10
C ALA A 97 -2.11 11.03 0.80
N TYR A 98 -2.31 10.50 2.00
CA TYR A 98 -3.48 10.83 2.82
C TYR A 98 -3.49 12.30 3.22
N ASP A 99 -2.36 12.83 3.69
CA ASP A 99 -2.20 14.22 4.06
C ASP A 99 -2.41 15.13 2.85
N ALA A 100 -1.88 14.78 1.66
CA ALA A 100 -2.10 15.56 0.44
C ALA A 100 -3.56 15.57 -0.03
N ALA A 101 -4.34 14.52 0.30
CA ALA A 101 -5.75 14.43 -0.05
C ALA A 101 -6.69 15.14 0.94
N HIS A 102 -6.26 15.30 2.20
CA HIS A 102 -7.10 15.81 3.29
C HIS A 102 -6.56 17.09 3.93
N SER A 103 -5.35 17.53 3.56
CA SER A 103 -4.88 18.86 3.91
C SER A 103 -5.63 19.84 3.00
N PRO A 104 -6.29 20.87 3.58
CA PRO A 104 -6.79 21.95 2.76
C PRO A 104 -5.58 22.55 2.05
N VAL A 105 -5.58 22.51 0.71
CA VAL A 105 -4.77 23.45 -0.07
C VAL A 105 -5.14 24.82 0.51
N GLY A 106 -4.13 25.51 1.04
CA GLY A 106 -4.30 26.77 1.74
C GLY A 106 -5.19 27.74 0.95
N GLU A 107 -5.92 28.53 1.74
CA GLU A 107 -6.72 29.71 1.38
C GLU A 107 -6.18 30.54 0.20
#